data_AF-A0A246GJD9-F1
#
_entry.id   AF-A0A246GJD9-F1
#
_cell.length_a   1.000
_cell.length_b   1.000
_cell.length_c   1.000
_cell.angle_alpha   90.00
_cell.angle_beta   90.00
_cell.angle_gamma   90.00
#
_symmetry.space_group_name_H-M   'P 1'
#
loop_
_entity.id
_entity.type
_entity.pdbx_description
1 polymer ?
#
loop_
_entity_poly.entity_id
_entity_poly.type
_entity_poly.pdbx_seq_one_letter_code
_entity_poly.pdbx_strand_id
1 'polypeptide(L)'
;MNAQQTKYIPRDTIVTIFKKNNIYDAIDKINNLISYERGDLDYKSLYFDKEIKTYFLKSLNRNSRCQYELENKNREYIKLLDDKKRLEYEVESYLYRKKRSKQIDSILKSEKLILKLKDSVIADRILLYKNGRDCKGAIPNLDLITKIKYREAYDSIKKWSKELLEWNFTEELLAFNDPDAVIIFNDKVANYVKNNGENEFYASYSQRIRGLNTAYSYSKLIDLITIKKDELVMQAPVYLVDGRMVSDDVYRSANYQLLGGSNLFFLLKYYKLPFDNLNDEYKINHGRDSKKQNEFIQRNRFEIKKAILELVKIKQKEEEYWMKNMPFYKKK
;
A
#
# COMPACT_ATOMS: atom_id res chain seq x y z
N MET A 1 -2.43 -26.39 20.25
CA MET A 1 -2.72 -24.92 20.28
C MET A 1 -3.99 -24.64 19.48
N ASN A 2 -4.97 -23.97 20.08
CA ASN A 2 -6.23 -23.59 19.40
C ASN A 2 -5.94 -22.65 18.23
N ALA A 3 -6.55 -22.93 17.07
CA ALA A 3 -6.53 -22.03 15.93
C ALA A 3 -7.11 -20.68 16.36
N GLN A 4 -6.34 -19.60 16.24
CA GLN A 4 -6.91 -18.26 16.35
C GLN A 4 -7.94 -18.13 15.23
N GLN A 5 -9.22 -18.14 15.58
CA GLN A 5 -10.29 -17.79 14.66
C GLN A 5 -10.01 -16.40 14.10
N THR A 6 -9.97 -16.29 12.78
CA THR A 6 -9.88 -15.01 12.08
C THR A 6 -11.02 -14.12 12.53
N LYS A 7 -10.70 -13.00 13.17
CA LYS A 7 -11.71 -12.05 13.62
C LYS A 7 -12.07 -11.15 12.44
N TYR A 8 -13.17 -11.47 11.77
CA TYR A 8 -13.68 -10.59 10.72
C TYR A 8 -14.24 -9.31 11.32
N ILE A 9 -14.00 -8.17 10.65
CA ILE A 9 -14.65 -6.91 10.99
C ILE A 9 -16.15 -7.06 10.69
N PRO A 10 -17.05 -6.88 11.67
CA PRO A 10 -18.48 -7.03 11.44
C PRO A 10 -19.00 -6.05 10.39
N ARG A 11 -19.95 -6.52 9.57
CA ARG A 11 -20.66 -5.72 8.57
C ARG A 11 -21.15 -4.37 9.14
N ASP A 12 -21.81 -4.39 10.30
CA ASP A 12 -22.41 -3.19 10.87
C ASP A 12 -21.37 -2.17 11.35
N THR A 13 -20.17 -2.65 11.75
CA THR A 13 -19.02 -1.79 12.03
C THR A 13 -18.59 -1.06 10.77
N ILE A 14 -18.47 -1.77 9.63
CA ILE A 14 -18.10 -1.18 8.35
C ILE A 14 -19.11 -0.12 7.91
N VAL A 15 -20.41 -0.44 7.98
CA VAL A 15 -21.50 0.49 7.66
C VAL A 15 -21.46 1.72 8.58
N THR A 16 -21.24 1.51 9.88
CA THR A 16 -21.12 2.61 10.85
C THR A 16 -19.94 3.53 10.52
N ILE A 17 -18.80 2.96 10.13
CA ILE A 17 -17.63 3.75 9.71
C ILE A 17 -17.98 4.59 8.47
N PHE A 18 -18.61 4.01 7.45
CA PHE A 18 -19.03 4.76 6.26
C PHE A 18 -20.08 5.84 6.57
N LYS A 19 -21.00 5.61 7.51
CA LYS A 19 -22.02 6.61 7.89
C LYS A 19 -21.47 7.77 8.71
N LYS A 20 -20.43 7.54 9.52
CA LYS A 20 -19.87 8.56 10.43
C LYS A 20 -18.74 9.38 9.81
N ASN A 21 -18.24 9.02 8.64
CA ASN A 21 -17.04 9.62 8.06
C ASN A 21 -17.26 9.97 6.60
N ASN A 22 -16.44 10.88 6.07
CA ASN A 22 -16.30 10.98 4.63
C ASN A 22 -15.79 9.64 4.08
N ILE A 23 -16.13 9.32 2.83
CA ILE A 23 -15.88 8.03 2.23
C ILE A 23 -14.40 7.65 2.19
N TYR A 24 -13.52 8.64 1.99
CA TYR A 24 -12.08 8.42 1.96
C TYR A 24 -11.50 8.19 3.37
N ASP A 25 -11.96 8.97 4.36
CA ASP A 25 -11.64 8.73 5.77
C ASP A 25 -12.11 7.34 6.24
N ALA A 26 -13.28 6.92 5.77
CA ALA A 26 -13.84 5.61 6.07
C ALA A 26 -12.94 4.48 5.53
N ILE A 27 -12.48 4.59 4.28
CA ILE A 27 -11.55 3.63 3.68
C ILE A 27 -10.24 3.55 4.48
N ASP A 28 -9.65 4.69 4.81
CA ASP A 28 -8.40 4.74 5.57
C ASP A 28 -8.58 4.14 6.98
N LYS A 29 -9.72 4.40 7.64
CA LYS A 29 -10.08 3.78 8.93
C LYS A 29 -10.23 2.25 8.82
N ILE A 30 -10.92 1.74 7.80
CA ILE A 30 -11.07 0.30 7.60
C ILE A 30 -9.69 -0.36 7.36
N ASN A 31 -8.84 0.24 6.52
CA ASN A 31 -7.48 -0.25 6.29
C ASN A 31 -6.64 -0.30 7.58
N ASN A 32 -6.77 0.72 8.44
CA ASN A 32 -6.07 0.77 9.72
C ASN A 32 -6.58 -0.32 10.68
N LEU A 33 -7.89 -0.57 10.74
CA LEU A 33 -8.45 -1.66 11.55
C LEU A 33 -7.88 -3.02 11.13
N ILE A 34 -7.78 -3.27 9.82
CA ILE A 34 -7.16 -4.50 9.28
C ILE A 34 -5.69 -4.60 9.71
N SER A 35 -4.94 -3.50 9.57
CA SER A 35 -3.49 -3.48 9.80
C SER A 35 -3.10 -3.59 11.27
N TYR A 36 -3.81 -2.87 12.17
CA TYR A 36 -3.45 -2.77 13.59
C TYR A 36 -4.18 -3.77 14.48
N GLU A 37 -5.45 -4.05 14.22
CA GLU A 37 -6.25 -4.95 15.06
C GLU A 37 -6.16 -6.41 14.62
N ARG A 38 -5.38 -6.69 13.56
CA ARG A 38 -5.31 -7.99 12.88
C ARG A 38 -6.69 -8.53 12.49
N GLY A 39 -7.62 -7.62 12.23
CA GLY A 39 -8.92 -7.96 11.66
C GLY A 39 -8.79 -8.31 10.19
N ASP A 40 -9.71 -9.11 9.67
CA ASP A 40 -9.84 -9.35 8.23
C ASP A 40 -11.23 -8.92 7.75
N LEU A 41 -11.39 -8.76 6.44
CA LEU A 41 -12.71 -8.58 5.85
C LEU A 41 -13.22 -9.91 5.32
N ASP A 42 -14.51 -10.16 5.52
CA ASP A 42 -15.20 -11.21 4.78
C ASP A 42 -15.51 -10.69 3.37
N TYR A 43 -14.48 -10.63 2.52
CA TYR A 43 -14.58 -10.08 1.16
C TYR A 43 -15.71 -10.75 0.35
N LYS A 44 -15.98 -12.04 0.61
CA LYS A 44 -17.04 -12.80 -0.06
C LYS A 44 -18.43 -12.27 0.33
N SER A 45 -18.69 -12.12 1.62
CA SER A 45 -19.96 -11.58 2.10
C SER A 45 -20.14 -10.11 1.70
N LEU A 46 -19.07 -9.31 1.77
CA LEU A 46 -19.11 -7.89 1.40
C LEU A 46 -19.41 -7.70 -0.09
N TYR A 47 -18.94 -8.59 -0.96
CA TYR A 47 -19.17 -8.47 -2.40
C TYR A 47 -20.66 -8.44 -2.78
N PHE A 48 -21.49 -9.18 -2.06
CA PHE A 48 -22.94 -9.22 -2.31
C PHE A 48 -23.72 -8.17 -1.53
N ASP A 49 -23.08 -7.45 -0.60
CA ASP A 49 -23.75 -6.42 0.18
C ASP A 49 -23.95 -5.16 -0.66
N LYS A 50 -25.20 -4.90 -1.04
CA LYS A 50 -25.56 -3.76 -1.90
C LYS A 50 -25.24 -2.40 -1.25
N GLU A 51 -25.42 -2.27 0.06
CA GLU A 51 -25.19 -1.01 0.78
C GLU A 51 -23.68 -0.71 0.84
N ILE A 52 -22.89 -1.68 1.29
CA ILE A 52 -21.44 -1.55 1.41
C ILE A 52 -20.78 -1.40 0.03
N LYS A 53 -21.21 -2.17 -0.98
CA LYS A 53 -20.74 -2.02 -2.36
C LYS A 53 -20.91 -0.59 -2.86
N THR A 54 -22.04 0.05 -2.57
CA THR A 54 -22.30 1.44 -2.97
C THR A 54 -21.28 2.41 -2.37
N TYR A 55 -20.88 2.21 -1.11
CA TYR A 55 -19.83 3.02 -0.49
C TYR A 55 -18.46 2.80 -1.15
N PHE A 56 -18.04 1.55 -1.32
CA PHE A 56 -16.78 1.26 -1.99
C PHE A 56 -16.72 1.82 -3.41
N LEU A 57 -17.78 1.69 -4.21
CA LEU A 57 -17.77 2.20 -5.57
C LEU A 57 -17.75 3.73 -5.63
N LYS A 58 -18.38 4.42 -4.67
CA LYS A 58 -18.28 5.88 -4.56
C LYS A 58 -16.83 6.34 -4.29
N SER A 59 -16.00 5.53 -3.63
CA SER A 59 -14.59 5.88 -3.39
C SER A 59 -13.74 5.87 -4.67
N LEU A 60 -14.24 5.31 -5.77
CA LEU A 60 -13.57 5.36 -7.09
C LEU A 60 -13.69 6.71 -7.79
N ASN A 61 -14.54 7.62 -7.30
CA ASN A 61 -14.70 8.94 -7.92
C ASN A 61 -13.43 9.78 -7.73
N ARG A 62 -12.69 9.97 -8.84
CA ARG A 62 -11.41 10.68 -8.89
C ARG A 62 -11.54 12.17 -8.58
N ASN A 63 -12.61 12.80 -9.07
CA ASN A 63 -12.88 14.22 -8.83
C ASN A 63 -13.18 14.45 -7.35
N SER A 64 -14.05 13.62 -6.77
CA SER A 64 -14.35 13.69 -5.34
C SER A 64 -13.11 13.41 -4.48
N ARG A 65 -12.22 12.49 -4.91
CA ARG A 65 -10.95 12.23 -4.22
C ARG A 65 -10.03 13.44 -4.26
N CYS A 66 -9.89 14.06 -5.43
CA CYS A 66 -9.08 15.26 -5.60
C CYS A 66 -9.57 16.40 -4.69
N GLN A 67 -10.88 16.64 -4.67
CA GLN A 67 -11.52 17.64 -3.81
C GLN A 67 -11.25 17.36 -2.33
N TYR A 68 -11.44 16.12 -1.89
CA TYR A 68 -11.14 15.71 -0.52
C TYR A 68 -9.67 15.94 -0.14
N GLU A 69 -8.72 15.58 -1.00
CA GLU A 69 -7.30 15.80 -0.73
C GLU A 69 -6.93 17.28 -0.72
N LEU A 70 -7.60 18.12 -1.53
CA LEU A 70 -7.45 19.56 -1.47
C LEU A 70 -7.96 20.11 -0.14
N GLU A 71 -9.14 19.66 0.31
CA GLU A 71 -9.70 20.03 1.60
C GLU A 71 -8.80 19.60 2.77
N ASN A 72 -8.22 18.39 2.71
CA ASN A 72 -7.26 17.93 3.71
C ASN A 72 -6.01 18.80 3.77
N LYS A 73 -5.39 19.08 2.62
CA LYS A 73 -4.22 19.97 2.56
C LYS A 73 -4.55 21.38 3.07
N ASN A 74 -5.74 21.89 2.78
CA ASN A 74 -6.18 23.18 3.30
C ASN A 74 -6.36 23.13 4.82
N ARG A 75 -6.96 22.06 5.36
CA ARG A 75 -7.10 21.87 6.83
C ARG A 75 -5.73 21.79 7.52
N GLU A 76 -4.78 21.06 6.95
CA GLU A 76 -3.40 20.99 7.46
C GLU A 76 -2.70 22.35 7.41
N TYR A 77 -2.82 23.06 6.28
CA TYR A 77 -2.27 24.40 6.13
C TYR A 77 -2.84 25.38 7.15
N ILE A 78 -4.16 25.38 7.38
CA ILE A 78 -4.81 26.25 8.36
C ILE A 78 -4.25 26.00 9.77
N LYS A 79 -4.03 24.73 10.15
CA LYS A 79 -3.41 24.38 11.44
C LYS A 79 -1.98 24.91 11.57
N LEU A 80 -1.20 24.91 10.49
CA LEU A 80 0.15 25.48 10.50
C LEU A 80 0.14 26.99 10.79
N LEU A 81 -0.96 27.69 10.48
CA LEU A 81 -1.13 29.11 10.78
C LEU A 81 -1.51 29.41 12.23
N ASP A 82 -1.59 28.38 13.08
CA ASP A 82 -1.68 28.57 14.53
C ASP A 82 -0.28 28.82 15.14
N ASP A 83 0.79 28.48 14.39
CA ASP A 83 2.15 28.92 14.71
C ASP A 83 2.35 30.39 14.28
N LYS A 84 2.74 31.23 15.25
CA LYS A 84 2.90 32.67 15.05
C LYS A 84 3.95 33.02 13.97
N LYS A 85 5.12 32.36 14.01
CA LYS A 85 6.20 32.61 13.03
C LYS A 85 5.76 32.19 11.63
N ARG A 86 5.04 31.08 11.53
CA ARG A 86 4.48 30.63 10.26
C ARG A 86 3.46 31.63 9.71
N LEU A 87 2.56 32.13 10.56
CA LEU A 87 1.57 33.12 10.16
C LEU A 87 2.24 34.44 9.71
N GLU A 88 3.25 34.93 10.42
CA GLU A 88 4.04 36.11 10.04
C GLU A 88 4.66 35.95 8.65
N TYR A 89 5.34 34.82 8.41
CA TYR A 89 5.92 34.48 7.10
C TYR A 89 4.89 34.44 5.97
N GLU A 90 3.73 33.84 6.22
CA GLU A 90 2.66 33.72 5.21
C GLU A 90 1.99 35.07 4.93
N VAL A 91 1.84 35.93 5.94
CA VAL A 91 1.37 37.32 5.79
C VAL A 91 2.36 38.14 4.97
N GLU A 92 3.65 38.05 5.26
CA GLU A 92 4.70 38.70 4.49
C GLU A 92 4.67 38.28 3.02
N SER A 93 4.66 36.96 2.77
CA SER A 93 4.58 36.38 1.43
C SER A 93 3.32 36.83 0.68
N TYR A 94 2.16 36.88 1.36
CA TYR A 94 0.91 37.39 0.81
C TYR A 94 1.02 38.87 0.40
N LEU A 95 1.58 39.72 1.26
CA LEU A 95 1.76 41.14 0.96
C LEU A 95 2.71 41.37 -0.22
N TYR A 96 3.79 40.59 -0.33
CA TYR A 96 4.67 40.60 -1.50
C TYR A 96 3.89 40.26 -2.78
N ARG A 97 3.12 39.16 -2.80
CA ARG A 97 2.31 38.77 -3.97
C ARG A 97 1.28 39.82 -4.37
N LYS A 98 0.72 40.56 -3.39
CA LYS A 98 -0.23 41.66 -3.63
C LYS A 98 0.45 43.00 -3.94
N LYS A 99 1.78 43.03 -4.12
CA LYS A 99 2.57 44.25 -4.38
C LYS A 99 2.41 45.32 -3.28
N ARG A 100 2.28 44.88 -2.02
CA ARG A 100 2.14 45.74 -0.82
C ARG A 100 3.38 45.70 0.08
N SER A 101 4.56 45.51 -0.50
CA SER A 101 5.82 45.35 0.26
C SER A 101 6.12 46.48 1.24
N LYS A 102 5.75 47.73 0.90
CA LYS A 102 5.92 48.90 1.77
C LYS A 102 5.15 48.84 3.10
N GLN A 103 4.17 47.94 3.23
CA GLN A 103 3.33 47.81 4.42
C GLN A 103 3.81 46.70 5.37
N ILE A 104 4.78 45.88 4.96
CA ILE A 104 5.22 44.67 5.67
C ILE A 104 5.67 45.00 7.10
N ASP A 105 6.65 45.89 7.25
CA ASP A 105 7.23 46.21 8.57
C ASP A 105 6.19 46.74 9.56
N SER A 106 5.23 47.54 9.07
CA SER A 106 4.15 48.10 9.90
C SER A 106 3.16 47.02 10.33
N ILE A 107 2.81 46.10 9.42
CA ILE A 107 1.87 45.02 9.68
C ILE A 107 2.50 43.97 10.61
N LEU A 108 3.75 43.55 10.37
CA LEU A 108 4.43 42.52 11.16
C LEU A 108 4.72 42.96 12.60
N LYS A 109 4.77 44.28 12.89
CA LYS A 109 4.87 44.80 14.25
C LYS A 109 3.56 44.77 15.04
N SER A 110 2.42 44.44 14.41
CA SER A 110 1.11 44.45 15.04
C SER A 110 0.42 43.09 14.93
N GLU A 111 0.35 42.38 16.06
CA GLU A 111 -0.34 41.09 16.16
C GLU A 111 -1.81 41.17 15.73
N LYS A 112 -2.49 42.28 16.06
CA LYS A 112 -3.86 42.55 15.63
C LYS A 112 -3.99 42.64 14.11
N LEU A 113 -3.02 43.23 13.41
CA LEU A 113 -3.03 43.36 11.95
C LEU A 113 -2.70 42.02 11.28
N ILE A 114 -1.74 41.27 11.84
CA ILE A 114 -1.42 39.90 11.39
C ILE A 114 -2.66 39.01 11.45
N LEU A 115 -3.35 38.98 12.59
CA LEU A 115 -4.55 38.15 12.77
C LEU A 115 -5.69 38.55 11.81
N LYS A 116 -5.87 39.85 11.54
CA LYS A 116 -6.85 40.33 10.55
C LYS A 116 -6.56 39.83 9.12
N LEU A 117 -5.31 39.50 8.81
CA LEU A 117 -4.91 39.02 7.49
C LEU A 117 -4.98 37.49 7.36
N LYS A 118 -5.15 36.74 8.46
CA LYS A 118 -5.15 35.27 8.46
C LYS A 118 -6.13 34.69 7.43
N ASP A 119 -7.37 35.17 7.41
CA ASP A 119 -8.39 34.68 6.47
C ASP A 119 -8.07 35.03 5.00
N SER A 120 -7.46 36.20 4.77
CA SER A 120 -7.04 36.61 3.42
C SER A 120 -5.89 35.76 2.90
N VAL A 121 -4.93 35.44 3.77
CA VAL A 121 -3.82 34.52 3.49
C VAL A 121 -4.35 33.13 3.15
N ILE A 122 -5.29 32.61 3.96
CA ILE A 122 -5.94 31.32 3.73
C ILE A 122 -6.65 31.32 2.36
N ALA A 123 -7.49 32.31 2.08
CA ALA A 123 -8.23 32.39 0.83
C ALA A 123 -7.31 32.47 -0.39
N ASP A 124 -6.25 33.29 -0.35
CA ASP A 124 -5.27 33.41 -1.42
C ASP A 124 -4.53 32.09 -1.66
N ARG A 125 -4.13 31.40 -0.59
CA ARG A 125 -3.45 30.10 -0.68
C ARG A 125 -4.35 29.03 -1.28
N ILE A 126 -5.61 28.95 -0.84
CA ILE A 126 -6.60 27.99 -1.37
C ILE A 126 -6.82 28.22 -2.86
N LEU A 127 -6.93 29.48 -3.29
CA LEU A 127 -7.11 29.82 -4.70
C LEU A 127 -5.90 29.38 -5.55
N LEU A 128 -4.68 29.64 -5.07
CA LEU A 128 -3.45 29.21 -5.74
C LEU A 128 -3.39 27.68 -5.89
N TYR A 129 -3.72 26.93 -4.84
CA TYR A 129 -3.73 25.47 -4.90
C TYR A 129 -4.81 24.90 -5.82
N LYS A 130 -6.01 25.49 -5.82
CA LYS A 130 -7.09 25.07 -6.73
C LYS A 130 -6.69 25.28 -8.20
N ASN A 131 -6.06 26.41 -8.51
CA ASN A 131 -5.62 26.72 -9.87
C ASN A 131 -4.42 25.87 -10.33
N GLY A 132 -3.56 25.45 -9.40
CA GLY A 132 -2.37 24.66 -9.70
C GLY A 132 -2.56 23.14 -9.73
N ARG A 133 -3.74 22.62 -9.35
CA ARG A 133 -3.97 21.17 -9.26
C ARG A 133 -4.90 20.66 -10.35
N ASP A 134 -4.38 19.83 -11.24
CA ASP A 134 -5.20 19.07 -12.17
C ASP A 134 -5.81 17.84 -11.48
N CYS A 135 -7.13 17.85 -11.30
CA CYS A 135 -7.86 16.70 -10.76
C CYS A 135 -7.95 15.51 -11.73
N LYS A 136 -7.61 15.70 -13.01
CA LYS A 136 -7.56 14.62 -14.02
C LYS A 136 -6.46 13.60 -13.78
N GLY A 137 -5.55 13.81 -12.83
CA GLY A 137 -4.50 12.85 -12.43
C GLY A 137 -4.74 12.17 -11.08
N ALA A 138 -5.80 12.52 -10.33
CA ALA A 138 -6.01 11.97 -9.00
C ALA A 138 -6.42 10.48 -9.05
N ILE A 139 -5.76 9.63 -8.27
CA ILE A 139 -6.06 8.20 -8.12
C ILE A 139 -6.49 7.94 -6.68
N PRO A 140 -7.68 7.34 -6.44
CA PRO A 140 -8.09 6.97 -5.10
C PRO A 140 -7.25 5.80 -4.57
N ASN A 141 -7.29 5.57 -3.26
CA ASN A 141 -6.65 4.38 -2.68
C ASN A 141 -7.35 3.11 -3.19
N LEU A 142 -6.60 2.25 -3.89
CA LEU A 142 -7.11 1.05 -4.55
C LEU A 142 -6.89 -0.25 -3.76
N ASP A 143 -6.17 -0.21 -2.63
CA ASP A 143 -5.78 -1.43 -1.90
C ASP A 143 -7.00 -2.25 -1.44
N LEU A 144 -7.97 -1.59 -0.82
CA LEU A 144 -9.15 -2.28 -0.29
C LEU A 144 -10.10 -2.76 -1.40
N ILE A 145 -10.26 -1.95 -2.45
CA ILE A 145 -11.23 -2.24 -3.51
C ILE A 145 -10.76 -3.34 -4.46
N THR A 146 -9.45 -3.42 -4.68
CA THR A 146 -8.82 -4.51 -5.45
C THR A 146 -8.87 -5.84 -4.69
N LYS A 147 -9.08 -5.85 -3.37
CA LYS A 147 -9.29 -7.08 -2.58
C LYS A 147 -10.72 -7.59 -2.60
N ILE A 148 -11.73 -6.71 -2.67
CA ILE A 148 -13.15 -7.10 -2.78
C ILE A 148 -13.51 -7.54 -4.21
N LYS A 149 -12.72 -7.10 -5.21
CA LYS A 149 -12.81 -7.50 -6.61
C LYS A 149 -14.14 -7.12 -7.31
N TYR A 150 -14.68 -5.93 -7.05
CA TYR A 150 -15.85 -5.46 -7.80
C TYR A 150 -15.55 -5.30 -9.30
N ARG A 151 -16.50 -5.67 -10.16
CA ARG A 151 -16.36 -5.53 -11.62
C ARG A 151 -16.19 -4.07 -12.03
N GLU A 152 -16.97 -3.19 -11.42
CA GLU A 152 -16.96 -1.75 -11.68
C GLU A 152 -15.61 -1.12 -11.30
N ALA A 153 -14.93 -1.67 -10.30
CA ALA A 153 -13.58 -1.27 -9.93
C ALA A 153 -12.57 -1.69 -11.00
N TYR A 154 -12.64 -2.93 -11.47
CA TYR A 154 -11.81 -3.41 -12.59
C TYR A 154 -11.99 -2.53 -13.84
N ASP A 155 -13.24 -2.28 -14.25
CA ASP A 155 -13.52 -1.48 -15.45
C ASP A 155 -12.97 -0.06 -15.33
N SER A 156 -13.08 0.54 -14.13
CA SER A 156 -12.52 1.87 -13.85
C SER A 156 -10.99 1.85 -13.95
N ILE A 157 -10.32 0.88 -13.32
CA ILE A 157 -8.87 0.76 -13.32
C ILE A 157 -8.33 0.47 -14.73
N LYS A 158 -8.98 -0.43 -15.50
CA LYS A 158 -8.60 -0.74 -16.88
C LYS A 158 -8.81 0.44 -17.83
N LYS A 159 -9.80 1.29 -17.56
CA LYS A 159 -9.97 2.56 -18.27
C LYS A 159 -8.81 3.50 -17.94
N TRP A 160 -8.52 3.71 -16.66
CA TRP A 160 -7.44 4.61 -16.22
C TRP A 160 -6.06 4.16 -16.69
N SER A 161 -5.81 2.86 -16.77
CA SER A 161 -4.54 2.34 -17.29
C SER A 161 -4.29 2.68 -18.77
N LYS A 162 -5.33 3.06 -19.51
CA LYS A 162 -5.23 3.54 -20.91
C LYS A 162 -5.17 5.06 -20.99
N GLU A 163 -5.83 5.75 -20.07
CA GLU A 163 -5.94 7.21 -20.05
C GLU A 163 -4.74 7.89 -19.38
N LEU A 164 -4.12 7.23 -18.41
CA LEU A 164 -3.12 7.80 -17.51
C LEU A 164 -1.82 7.01 -17.62
N LEU A 165 -1.12 7.21 -18.73
CA LEU A 165 0.07 6.43 -19.11
C LEU A 165 1.25 6.66 -18.15
N GLU A 166 1.24 7.76 -17.41
CA GLU A 166 2.22 8.07 -16.37
C GLU A 166 2.04 7.24 -15.09
N TRP A 167 0.90 6.55 -14.94
CA TRP A 167 0.60 5.68 -13.81
C TRP A 167 0.70 4.21 -14.19
N ASN A 168 1.37 3.45 -13.33
CA ASN A 168 1.47 2.00 -13.49
C ASN A 168 0.38 1.28 -12.67
N PHE A 169 -0.65 0.79 -13.35
CA PHE A 169 -1.74 0.00 -12.76
C PHE A 169 -1.54 -1.52 -12.86
N THR A 170 -0.34 -1.98 -13.21
CA THR A 170 -0.07 -3.42 -13.45
C THR A 170 -0.50 -4.25 -12.25
N GLU A 171 -0.27 -3.79 -11.03
CA GLU A 171 -0.59 -4.54 -9.82
C GLU A 171 -2.08 -4.59 -9.55
N GLU A 172 -2.76 -3.46 -9.61
CA GLU A 172 -4.20 -3.41 -9.39
C GLU A 172 -4.93 -4.25 -10.42
N LEU A 173 -4.49 -4.21 -11.69
CA LEU A 173 -5.00 -5.09 -12.75
C LEU A 173 -4.63 -6.56 -12.53
N LEU A 174 -3.43 -6.83 -12.03
CA LEU A 174 -2.99 -8.19 -11.70
C LEU A 174 -3.79 -8.77 -10.52
N ALA A 175 -4.26 -7.95 -9.60
CA ALA A 175 -5.21 -8.36 -8.57
C ALA A 175 -6.50 -8.92 -9.20
N PHE A 176 -6.92 -8.42 -10.37
CA PHE A 176 -8.03 -9.00 -11.13
C PHE A 176 -7.59 -10.11 -12.10
N ASN A 177 -6.33 -10.58 -12.05
CA ASN A 177 -5.75 -11.48 -13.05
C ASN A 177 -5.99 -10.99 -14.50
N ASP A 178 -5.87 -9.68 -14.75
CA ASP A 178 -5.93 -9.12 -16.10
C ASP A 178 -4.85 -9.77 -16.99
N PRO A 179 -5.20 -10.27 -18.19
CA PRO A 179 -4.25 -11.00 -19.04
C PRO A 179 -3.00 -10.20 -19.42
N ASP A 180 -3.16 -8.91 -19.73
CA ASP A 180 -2.03 -8.05 -20.12
C ASP A 180 -1.10 -7.82 -18.93
N ALA A 181 -1.68 -7.57 -17.75
CA ALA A 181 -0.92 -7.44 -16.51
C ALA A 181 -0.19 -8.74 -16.15
N VAL A 182 -0.80 -9.91 -16.38
CA VAL A 182 -0.16 -11.22 -16.18
C VAL A 182 1.06 -11.38 -17.09
N ILE A 183 0.96 -11.02 -18.37
CA ILE A 183 2.08 -11.09 -19.32
C ILE A 183 3.23 -10.17 -18.86
N ILE A 184 2.93 -8.90 -18.59
CA ILE A 184 3.92 -7.93 -18.10
C ILE A 184 4.59 -8.46 -16.82
N PHE A 185 3.81 -9.05 -15.92
CA PHE A 185 4.34 -9.58 -14.67
C PHE A 185 5.22 -10.81 -14.88
N ASN A 186 4.87 -11.71 -15.79
CA ASN A 186 5.69 -12.86 -16.17
C ASN A 186 7.07 -12.44 -16.66
N ASP A 187 7.13 -11.49 -17.60
CA ASP A 187 8.39 -11.01 -18.17
C ASP A 187 9.28 -10.39 -17.09
N LYS A 188 8.67 -9.62 -16.18
CA LYS A 188 9.35 -9.06 -15.02
C LYS A 188 9.94 -10.17 -14.13
N VAL A 189 9.15 -11.18 -13.73
CA VAL A 189 9.64 -12.32 -12.91
C VAL A 189 10.78 -13.04 -13.61
N ALA A 190 10.61 -13.40 -14.88
CA ALA A 190 11.59 -14.15 -15.66
C ALA A 190 12.92 -13.39 -15.77
N ASN A 191 12.87 -12.09 -16.04
CA ASN A 191 14.06 -11.23 -16.06
C ASN A 191 14.76 -11.17 -14.70
N TYR A 192 14.00 -11.08 -13.61
CA TYR A 192 14.58 -11.03 -12.27
C TYR A 192 15.27 -12.35 -11.88
N VAL A 193 14.64 -13.48 -12.20
CA VAL A 193 15.22 -14.81 -12.00
C VAL A 193 16.46 -15.00 -12.88
N LYS A 194 16.40 -14.63 -14.16
CA LYS A 194 17.52 -14.71 -15.11
C LYS A 194 18.74 -13.92 -14.63
N ASN A 195 18.52 -12.74 -14.07
CA ASN A 195 19.58 -11.88 -13.55
C ASN A 195 19.93 -12.19 -12.09
N ASN A 196 19.46 -13.32 -11.55
CA ASN A 196 19.75 -13.78 -10.18
C ASN A 196 19.57 -12.69 -9.11
N GLY A 197 18.55 -11.85 -9.27
CA GLY A 197 18.22 -10.79 -8.31
C GLY A 197 18.76 -9.39 -8.63
N GLU A 198 19.63 -9.21 -9.62
CA GLU A 198 20.41 -7.96 -9.84
C GLU A 198 19.63 -6.73 -10.34
N ASN A 199 18.30 -6.72 -10.26
CA ASN A 199 17.48 -5.60 -10.72
C ASN A 199 16.83 -4.89 -9.52
N GLU A 200 17.37 -3.71 -9.15
CA GLU A 200 16.91 -2.88 -8.02
C GLU A 200 15.40 -2.58 -8.04
N PHE A 201 14.78 -2.51 -9.23
CA PHE A 201 13.35 -2.25 -9.34
C PHE A 201 12.49 -3.42 -8.83
N TYR A 202 13.01 -4.64 -8.78
CA TYR A 202 12.26 -5.82 -8.39
C TYR A 202 12.07 -6.01 -6.89
N ALA A 203 12.94 -5.41 -6.09
CA ALA A 203 12.80 -5.40 -4.65
C ALA A 203 11.46 -4.79 -4.19
N SER A 204 10.97 -3.81 -4.97
CA SER A 204 9.65 -3.21 -4.75
C SER A 204 8.51 -4.18 -5.13
N TYR A 205 8.65 -4.94 -6.22
CA TYR A 205 7.62 -5.84 -6.74
C TYR A 205 7.40 -7.09 -5.90
N SER A 206 8.45 -7.66 -5.29
CA SER A 206 8.32 -8.80 -4.37
C SER A 206 7.39 -8.46 -3.19
N GLN A 207 7.49 -7.21 -2.70
CA GLN A 207 6.60 -6.72 -1.65
C GLN A 207 5.14 -6.64 -2.09
N ARG A 208 4.93 -6.34 -3.38
CA ARG A 208 3.64 -6.10 -4.02
C ARG A 208 2.94 -7.40 -4.40
N ILE A 209 3.67 -8.46 -4.81
CA ILE A 209 3.13 -9.84 -4.94
C ILE A 209 2.32 -10.24 -3.70
N ARG A 210 2.83 -9.89 -2.52
CA ARG A 210 2.20 -10.20 -1.22
C ARG A 210 0.85 -9.51 -1.03
N GLY A 211 0.69 -8.30 -1.57
CA GLY A 211 -0.54 -7.50 -1.44
C GLY A 211 -1.66 -7.94 -2.39
N LEU A 212 -1.31 -8.61 -3.49
CA LEU A 212 -2.27 -8.99 -4.54
C LEU A 212 -3.16 -10.17 -4.13
N ASN A 213 -2.62 -11.10 -3.33
CA ASN A 213 -3.34 -12.23 -2.74
C ASN A 213 -4.11 -13.08 -3.78
N THR A 214 -3.51 -13.30 -4.95
CA THR A 214 -4.05 -14.16 -6.04
C THR A 214 -3.28 -15.47 -6.12
N ALA A 215 -3.91 -16.54 -6.62
CA ALA A 215 -3.24 -17.82 -6.84
C ALA A 215 -2.07 -17.66 -7.82
N TYR A 216 -2.26 -16.86 -8.87
CA TYR A 216 -1.20 -16.53 -9.81
C TYR A 216 0.00 -15.87 -9.09
N SER A 217 -0.24 -14.83 -8.29
CA SER A 217 0.82 -14.11 -7.57
C SER A 217 1.61 -15.04 -6.63
N TYR A 218 0.94 -15.95 -5.92
CA TYR A 218 1.59 -16.93 -5.07
C TYR A 218 2.39 -17.97 -5.86
N SER A 219 1.92 -18.38 -7.05
CA SER A 219 2.67 -19.34 -7.87
C SER A 219 4.04 -18.79 -8.28
N LYS A 220 4.16 -17.47 -8.47
CA LYS A 220 5.44 -16.80 -8.78
C LYS A 220 6.45 -16.80 -7.65
N LEU A 221 6.01 -17.01 -6.40
CA LEU A 221 6.96 -17.20 -5.30
C LEU A 221 7.84 -18.44 -5.53
N ILE A 222 7.36 -19.47 -6.23
CA ILE A 222 8.14 -20.69 -6.55
C ILE A 222 9.33 -20.37 -7.45
N ASP A 223 9.14 -19.46 -8.41
CA ASP A 223 10.20 -19.01 -9.32
C ASP A 223 11.23 -18.17 -8.54
N LEU A 224 10.76 -17.36 -7.60
CA LEU A 224 11.60 -16.42 -6.85
C LEU A 224 12.45 -17.10 -5.77
N ILE A 225 11.97 -18.15 -5.10
CA ILE A 225 12.77 -18.92 -4.12
C ILE A 225 13.97 -19.65 -4.74
N THR A 226 14.10 -19.63 -6.07
CA THR A 226 15.24 -20.21 -6.80
C THR A 226 16.48 -19.30 -6.79
N ILE A 227 16.30 -18.00 -6.54
CA ILE A 227 17.35 -17.00 -6.50
C ILE A 227 18.23 -17.26 -5.27
N LYS A 228 19.56 -17.28 -5.47
CA LYS A 228 20.51 -17.64 -4.40
C LYS A 228 21.29 -16.44 -3.85
N LYS A 229 21.23 -15.30 -4.53
CA LYS A 229 22.08 -14.15 -4.25
C LYS A 229 21.65 -13.40 -2.99
N ASP A 230 22.64 -13.10 -2.15
CA ASP A 230 22.57 -12.07 -1.11
C ASP A 230 23.04 -10.75 -1.73
N GLU A 231 22.24 -9.69 -1.67
CA GLU A 231 22.63 -8.35 -2.10
C GLU A 231 23.07 -7.53 -0.89
N LEU A 232 24.17 -6.77 -0.96
CA LEU A 232 24.46 -5.77 0.07
C LEU A 232 23.52 -4.58 -0.16
N VAL A 233 22.63 -4.26 0.78
CA VAL A 233 21.61 -3.22 0.58
C VAL A 233 21.86 -1.96 1.41
N MET A 234 22.62 -2.07 2.49
CA MET A 234 22.97 -0.91 3.31
C MET A 234 24.19 -1.25 4.18
N GLN A 235 25.09 -0.30 4.43
CA GLN A 235 25.95 -0.38 5.60
C GLN A 235 25.16 0.18 6.77
N ALA A 236 24.88 -0.63 7.80
CA ALA A 236 24.22 -0.16 9.01
C ALA A 236 24.99 1.01 9.64
N PRO A 237 24.32 1.92 10.37
CA PRO A 237 25.01 3.00 11.07
C PRO A 237 26.11 2.41 11.97
N VAL A 238 27.27 3.07 11.92
CA VAL A 238 28.49 2.71 12.65
C VAL A 238 28.21 2.70 14.15
N TYR A 239 28.52 1.59 14.82
CA TYR A 239 28.51 1.54 16.28
C TYR A 239 29.95 1.60 16.79
N LEU A 240 30.16 2.32 17.89
CA LEU A 240 31.43 2.35 18.60
C LEU A 240 31.48 1.14 19.53
N VAL A 241 32.36 0.19 19.24
CA VAL A 241 32.74 -0.88 20.17
C VAL A 241 34.21 -0.65 20.53
N ASP A 242 34.47 -0.42 21.81
CA ASP A 242 35.82 -0.20 22.36
C ASP A 242 36.63 0.89 21.62
N GLY A 243 35.96 1.99 21.27
CA GLY A 243 36.58 3.13 20.58
C GLY A 243 36.87 2.90 19.09
N ARG A 244 36.51 1.73 18.53
CA ARG A 244 36.60 1.44 17.10
C ARG A 244 35.25 1.55 16.45
N MET A 245 35.22 2.25 15.31
CA MET A 245 34.06 2.31 14.44
C MET A 245 33.94 0.98 13.67
N VAL A 246 32.84 0.25 13.90
CA VAL A 246 32.51 -0.96 13.14
C VAL A 246 31.20 -0.70 12.39
N SER A 247 31.23 -0.87 11.07
CA SER A 247 30.03 -0.90 10.23
C SER A 247 29.62 -2.35 9.98
N ASP A 248 28.35 -2.68 10.23
CA ASP A 248 27.79 -3.95 9.80
C ASP A 248 27.25 -3.84 8.38
N ASP A 249 27.70 -4.72 7.49
CA ASP A 249 27.11 -4.91 6.18
C ASP A 249 25.70 -5.52 6.32
N VAL A 250 24.67 -4.75 5.97
CA VAL A 250 23.28 -5.25 5.90
C VAL A 250 23.05 -5.79 4.50
N TYR A 251 23.18 -7.10 4.40
CA TYR A 251 22.72 -7.81 3.22
C TYR A 251 21.18 -7.86 3.21
N ARG A 252 20.55 -7.96 2.03
CA ARG A 252 19.21 -8.50 1.81
C ARG A 252 19.29 -9.47 0.65
N SER A 253 18.79 -10.68 0.83
CA SER A 253 18.54 -11.58 -0.30
C SER A 253 17.19 -11.23 -0.95
N ALA A 254 17.03 -11.58 -2.22
CA ALA A 254 15.70 -11.59 -2.86
C ALA A 254 14.69 -12.38 -2.01
N ASN A 255 15.18 -13.46 -1.41
CA ASN A 255 14.50 -14.36 -0.48
C ASN A 255 14.10 -13.70 0.86
N TYR A 256 14.91 -12.78 1.38
CA TYR A 256 14.58 -11.97 2.56
C TYR A 256 13.34 -11.13 2.34
N GLN A 257 13.06 -10.64 1.13
CA GLN A 257 11.85 -9.85 0.91
C GLN A 257 10.60 -10.72 0.73
N LEU A 258 10.79 -11.96 0.24
CA LEU A 258 9.74 -12.96 0.13
C LEU A 258 9.29 -13.47 1.51
N LEU A 259 10.23 -13.61 2.47
CA LEU A 259 9.95 -14.13 3.83
C LEU A 259 9.98 -13.09 4.97
N GLY A 260 10.60 -11.94 4.75
CA GLY A 260 10.86 -10.92 5.76
C GLY A 260 9.60 -10.14 6.11
N GLY A 261 9.30 -10.14 7.41
CA GLY A 261 8.13 -9.49 7.99
C GLY A 261 6.85 -10.30 7.78
N SER A 262 6.57 -11.19 8.72
CA SER A 262 5.26 -11.78 9.02
C SER A 262 4.54 -12.66 7.98
N ASN A 263 4.76 -12.59 6.67
CA ASN A 263 3.68 -12.94 5.73
C ASN A 263 3.64 -14.39 5.19
N LEU A 264 4.75 -15.01 4.75
CA LEU A 264 4.72 -16.44 4.44
C LEU A 264 4.38 -17.22 5.71
N PHE A 265 5.01 -16.90 6.84
CA PHE A 265 4.69 -17.55 8.11
C PHE A 265 3.26 -17.27 8.60
N PHE A 266 2.70 -16.08 8.38
CA PHE A 266 1.28 -15.83 8.64
C PHE A 266 0.39 -16.71 7.77
N LEU A 267 0.68 -16.83 6.47
CA LEU A 267 -0.06 -17.71 5.56
C LEU A 267 0.10 -19.19 5.96
N LEU A 268 1.32 -19.65 6.23
CA LEU A 268 1.60 -21.03 6.68
C LEU A 268 0.93 -21.36 8.02
N LYS A 269 0.92 -20.40 8.96
CA LYS A 269 0.23 -20.49 10.25
C LYS A 269 -1.28 -20.48 10.09
N TYR A 270 -1.81 -19.68 9.16
CA TYR A 270 -3.25 -19.59 8.85
C TYR A 270 -3.78 -20.90 8.25
N TYR A 271 -3.01 -21.49 7.34
CA TYR A 271 -3.39 -22.72 6.64
C TYR A 271 -2.95 -24.02 7.33
N LYS A 272 -2.39 -23.93 8.55
CA LYS A 272 -1.97 -25.08 9.38
C LYS A 272 -1.15 -26.12 8.60
N LEU A 273 -0.24 -25.66 7.76
CA LEU A 273 0.58 -26.58 6.99
C LEU A 273 1.58 -27.28 7.95
N PRO A 274 1.81 -28.59 7.80
CA PRO A 274 2.54 -29.40 8.78
C PRO A 274 4.04 -29.08 8.73
N PHE A 275 4.44 -28.04 9.45
CA PHE A 275 5.80 -27.52 9.48
C PHE A 275 6.24 -27.12 10.90
N ASP A 276 5.94 -27.96 11.89
CA ASP A 276 6.26 -27.67 13.30
C ASP A 276 7.76 -27.38 13.51
N ASN A 277 8.65 -27.96 12.69
CA ASN A 277 10.10 -27.73 12.73
C ASN A 277 10.55 -26.34 12.17
N LEU A 278 9.74 -25.66 11.36
CA LEU A 278 10.11 -24.36 10.75
C LEU A 278 9.74 -23.16 11.65
N ASN A 279 8.74 -23.32 12.52
CA ASN A 279 8.26 -22.24 13.40
C ASN A 279 9.28 -21.87 14.49
N ASP A 280 10.02 -22.85 15.01
CA ASP A 280 11.03 -22.60 16.04
C ASP A 280 12.35 -22.09 15.45
N GLU A 281 12.78 -22.56 14.28
CA GLU A 281 13.92 -21.98 13.54
C GLU A 281 13.63 -20.52 13.10
N TYR A 282 12.39 -20.15 12.80
CA TYR A 282 12.03 -18.77 12.43
C TYR A 282 12.09 -17.81 13.61
N LYS A 283 11.59 -18.20 14.80
CA LYS A 283 11.70 -17.37 16.01
C LYS A 283 13.15 -17.04 16.36
N ILE A 284 14.06 -17.99 16.08
CA ILE A 284 15.50 -17.85 16.29
C ILE A 284 16.15 -16.97 15.19
N ASN A 285 15.64 -17.02 13.95
CA ASN A 285 16.20 -16.31 12.79
C ASN A 285 15.45 -15.03 12.38
N HIS A 286 14.45 -14.58 13.16
CA HIS A 286 13.68 -13.35 12.93
C HIS A 286 14.48 -12.05 13.18
N GLY A 287 15.81 -12.15 13.25
CA GLY A 287 16.72 -11.02 13.27
C GLY A 287 16.84 -10.34 11.90
N ARG A 288 17.48 -9.17 11.87
CA ARG A 288 17.81 -8.40 10.65
C ARG A 288 18.84 -9.08 9.73
N ASP A 289 19.20 -10.34 10.02
CA ASP A 289 20.21 -11.11 9.32
C ASP A 289 19.59 -11.84 8.13
N SER A 290 19.63 -11.19 6.96
CA SER A 290 19.07 -11.73 5.72
C SER A 290 19.80 -12.95 5.18
N LYS A 291 21.07 -13.14 5.55
CA LYS A 291 21.90 -14.26 5.13
C LYS A 291 21.41 -15.53 5.81
N LYS A 292 21.20 -15.51 7.13
CA LYS A 292 20.59 -16.64 7.86
C LYS A 292 19.20 -17.00 7.35
N GLN A 293 18.40 -16.00 6.99
CA GLN A 293 17.08 -16.23 6.37
C GLN A 293 17.20 -16.87 4.98
N ASN A 294 18.16 -16.42 4.16
CA ASN A 294 18.43 -17.03 2.86
C ASN A 294 18.88 -18.49 3.01
N GLU A 295 19.83 -18.76 3.92
CA GLU A 295 20.30 -20.10 4.24
C GLU A 295 19.16 -21.02 4.70
N PHE A 296 18.26 -20.52 5.56
CA PHE A 296 17.06 -21.24 5.95
C PHE A 296 16.16 -21.57 4.75
N ILE A 297 15.93 -20.61 3.85
CA ILE A 297 15.10 -20.82 2.66
C ILE A 297 15.72 -21.85 1.73
N GLN A 298 17.03 -21.76 1.50
CA GLN A 298 17.73 -22.70 0.63
C GLN A 298 17.72 -24.11 1.23
N ARG A 299 17.96 -24.26 2.54
CA ARG A 299 17.88 -25.54 3.26
C ARG A 299 16.47 -26.15 3.19
N ASN A 300 15.43 -25.32 3.29
CA ASN A 300 14.03 -25.76 3.37
C ASN A 300 13.24 -25.57 2.06
N ARG A 301 13.93 -25.35 0.93
CA ARG A 301 13.30 -24.90 -0.33
C ARG A 301 12.20 -25.84 -0.82
N PHE A 302 12.39 -27.15 -0.68
CA PHE A 302 11.42 -28.15 -1.12
C PHE A 302 10.12 -28.08 -0.32
N GLU A 303 10.23 -27.97 1.01
CA GLU A 303 9.09 -27.86 1.91
C GLU A 303 8.36 -26.52 1.74
N ILE A 304 9.11 -25.42 1.59
CA ILE A 304 8.53 -24.10 1.27
C ILE A 304 7.76 -24.15 -0.06
N LYS A 305 8.31 -24.81 -1.09
CA LYS A 305 7.64 -24.97 -2.39
C LYS A 305 6.31 -25.74 -2.26
N LYS A 306 6.29 -26.86 -1.53
CA LYS A 306 5.03 -27.60 -1.27
C LYS A 306 4.00 -26.72 -0.59
N ALA A 307 4.43 -25.94 0.39
CA ALA A 307 3.58 -25.05 1.14
C ALA A 307 2.94 -23.95 0.26
N ILE A 308 3.74 -23.35 -0.62
CA ILE A 308 3.26 -22.39 -1.62
C ILE A 308 2.26 -23.05 -2.57
N LEU A 309 2.50 -24.28 -3.02
CA LEU A 309 1.57 -25.00 -3.91
C LEU A 309 0.21 -25.26 -3.26
N GLU A 310 0.17 -25.61 -1.97
CA GLU A 310 -1.10 -25.75 -1.24
C GLU A 310 -1.83 -24.40 -1.12
N LEU A 311 -1.10 -23.32 -0.85
CA LEU A 311 -1.67 -21.97 -0.84
C LEU A 311 -2.27 -21.59 -2.21
N VAL A 312 -1.56 -21.90 -3.30
CA VAL A 312 -2.04 -21.68 -4.67
C VAL A 312 -3.36 -22.42 -4.89
N LYS A 313 -3.46 -23.70 -4.48
CA LYS A 313 -4.71 -24.48 -4.61
C LYS A 313 -5.88 -23.87 -3.83
N ILE A 314 -5.62 -23.39 -2.61
CA ILE A 314 -6.65 -22.74 -1.79
C ILE A 314 -7.15 -21.46 -2.47
N LYS A 315 -6.21 -20.65 -2.98
CA LYS A 315 -6.55 -19.40 -3.67
C LYS A 315 -7.23 -19.63 -5.01
N GLN A 316 -6.89 -20.69 -5.73
CA GLN A 316 -7.61 -21.10 -6.95
C GLN A 316 -9.10 -21.34 -6.64
N LYS A 317 -9.44 -21.99 -5.53
CA LYS A 317 -10.84 -22.19 -5.14
C LYS A 317 -11.57 -20.87 -4.82
N GLU A 318 -10.88 -19.92 -4.20
CA GLU A 318 -11.44 -18.57 -3.98
C GLU A 318 -11.62 -17.83 -5.32
N GLU A 319 -10.65 -17.95 -6.23
CA GLU A 319 -10.71 -17.37 -7.56
C GLU A 319 -11.79 -18.00 -8.44
N GLU A 320 -12.02 -19.32 -8.38
CA GLU A 320 -13.12 -19.99 -9.10
C GLU A 320 -14.48 -19.38 -8.73
N TYR A 321 -14.67 -19.06 -7.44
CA TYR A 321 -15.83 -18.31 -7.00
C TYR A 321 -15.90 -16.93 -7.66
N TRP A 322 -14.79 -16.19 -7.72
CA TRP A 322 -14.73 -14.91 -8.42
C TRP A 322 -14.94 -15.03 -9.93
N MET A 323 -14.40 -16.07 -10.58
CA MET A 323 -14.55 -16.36 -12.00
C MET A 323 -16.01 -16.59 -12.38
N LYS A 324 -16.76 -17.30 -11.54
CA LYS A 324 -18.21 -17.50 -11.73
C LYS A 324 -18.99 -16.19 -11.65
N ASN A 325 -18.57 -15.28 -10.78
CA ASN A 325 -19.31 -14.06 -10.45
C ASN A 325 -18.83 -12.80 -11.21
N MET A 326 -17.62 -12.79 -11.75
CA MET A 326 -17.06 -11.64 -12.47
C MET A 326 -17.10 -11.81 -13.99
N PRO A 327 -17.63 -10.83 -14.74
CA PRO A 327 -17.80 -10.94 -16.20
C PRO A 327 -16.52 -11.06 -17.03
N PHE A 328 -15.32 -10.72 -16.53
CA PHE A 328 -14.09 -10.75 -17.37
C PHE A 328 -13.43 -12.14 -17.40
N TYR A 329 -13.78 -13.06 -16.49
CA TYR A 329 -13.29 -14.44 -16.53
C TYR A 329 -14.17 -15.37 -17.36
N LYS A 330 -15.36 -14.92 -17.72
CA LYS A 330 -16.21 -15.65 -18.65
C LYS A 330 -15.57 -15.51 -20.03
N LYS A 331 -14.89 -16.58 -20.48
CA LYS A 331 -14.46 -16.70 -21.88
C LYS A 331 -15.66 -16.33 -22.75
N LYS A 332 -15.45 -15.39 -23.68
CA LYS A 332 -16.44 -15.09 -24.73
C LYS A 332 -16.66 -16.32 -25.59
#